data_AF-A0A8W8I0H3-F1
#
_entry.id   AF-A0A8W8I0H3-F1
#
_cell.length_a   1.000
_cell.length_b   1.000
_cell.length_c   1.000
_cell.angle_alpha   90.00
_cell.angle_beta   90.00
_cell.angle_gamma   90.00
#
_symmetry.space_group_name_H-M   'P 1'
#
loop_
_entity.id
_entity.type
_entity.pdbx_description
1 polymer ?
#
loop_
_entity_poly.entity_id
_entity_poly.type
_entity_poly.pdbx_seq_one_letter_code
_entity_poly.pdbx_strand_id
1 'polypeptide(L)' 'IHVLVDADSHLDICNKERKTTMDCAKREEEATLLRTSFQLSLKCLAARYIRNNDVPYHGLIPLYLEEFLALH' A
#
# COMPACT_ATOMS: atom_id res chain seq x y z
N ILE A 1 11.44 -11.63 -0.57
CA ILE A 1 10.72 -10.35 -0.42
C ILE A 1 11.69 -9.15 -0.41
N HIS A 2 12.86 -9.23 0.25
CA HIS A 2 13.85 -8.14 0.24
C HIS A 2 14.12 -7.54 -1.14
N VAL A 3 14.38 -8.35 -2.18
CA VAL A 3 14.57 -7.86 -3.57
C VAL A 3 13.40 -7.00 -4.10
N LEU A 4 12.17 -7.28 -3.69
CA LEU A 4 10.99 -6.51 -4.10
C LEU A 4 10.87 -5.21 -3.28
N VAL A 5 11.07 -5.29 -1.96
CA VAL A 5 11.02 -4.12 -1.07
C VAL A 5 12.16 -3.14 -1.38
N ASP A 6 13.35 -3.65 -1.66
CA ASP A 6 14.52 -2.87 -2.09
C ASP A 6 14.29 -2.21 -3.47
N ALA A 7 13.36 -2.76 -4.27
CA ALA A 7 12.88 -2.19 -5.52
C ALA A 7 11.64 -1.29 -5.33
N ASP A 8 11.39 -0.79 -4.12
CA ASP A 8 10.29 0.11 -3.74
C ASP A 8 8.89 -0.54 -3.84
N SER A 9 8.80 -1.87 -3.71
CA SER A 9 7.50 -2.55 -3.65
C SER A 9 6.77 -2.22 -2.34
N HIS A 10 5.66 -1.51 -2.47
CA HIS A 10 4.78 -1.15 -1.36
C HIS A 10 4.00 -2.37 -0.83
N LEU A 11 4.16 -2.68 0.46
CA LEU A 11 3.49 -3.81 1.11
C LEU A 11 2.06 -3.47 1.59
N ASP A 12 1.73 -2.17 1.62
CA ASP A 12 0.43 -1.65 2.04
C ASP A 12 -0.54 -1.39 0.88
N ILE A 13 -0.16 -1.73 -0.35
CA ILE A 13 -1.07 -1.77 -1.50
C ILE A 13 -2.12 -2.85 -1.28
N CYS A 14 -3.36 -2.50 -1.58
CA CYS A 14 -4.51 -3.37 -1.49
C CYS A 14 -4.80 -4.06 -2.84
N ASN A 15 -5.21 -5.32 -2.79
CA ASN A 15 -5.78 -6.00 -3.96
C ASN A 15 -7.23 -5.52 -4.22
N LYS A 16 -7.88 -6.09 -5.25
CA LYS A 16 -9.29 -5.77 -5.60
C LYS A 16 -10.30 -6.07 -4.48
N GLU A 17 -9.93 -6.93 -3.53
CA GLU A 17 -10.73 -7.26 -2.34
C GLU A 17 -10.38 -6.39 -1.12
N ARG A 18 -9.57 -5.35 -1.28
CA ARG A 18 -9.08 -4.48 -0.20
C ARG A 18 -8.23 -5.20 0.86
N LYS A 19 -7.51 -6.24 0.45
CA LYS A 19 -6.57 -6.95 1.31
C LYS A 19 -5.15 -6.53 0.98
N THR A 20 -4.38 -6.16 2.00
CA THR A 20 -2.94 -5.91 1.90
C THR A 20 -2.16 -7.22 1.77
N THR A 21 -0.87 -7.14 1.47
CA THR A 21 0.00 -8.32 1.47
C THR A 21 0.02 -9.03 2.84
N MET A 22 -0.10 -8.26 3.94
CA MET A 22 -0.24 -8.79 5.30
C MET A 22 -1.53 -9.58 5.48
N ASP A 23 -2.66 -9.08 4.98
CA ASP A 23 -3.96 -9.75 5.09
C ASP A 23 -4.02 -11.06 4.28
N CYS A 24 -3.15 -11.20 3.29
CA CYS A 24 -3.04 -12.40 2.46
C CYS A 24 -2.06 -13.45 3.01
N ALA A 25 -1.34 -13.18 4.10
CA ALA A 25 -0.42 -14.14 4.70
C ALA A 25 -1.18 -15.35 5.28
N LYS A 26 -0.78 -16.57 4.89
CA LYS A 26 -1.47 -17.80 5.32
C LYS A 26 -0.78 -18.47 6.51
N ARG A 27 0.51 -18.19 6.72
CA ARG A 27 1.33 -18.77 7.77
C ARG A 27 1.96 -17.68 8.65
N GLU A 28 2.15 -17.98 9.93
CA GLU A 28 2.72 -17.03 10.90
C GLU A 28 4.16 -16.61 10.54
N GLU A 29 4.93 -17.52 9.94
CA GLU A 29 6.27 -17.25 9.43
C GLU A 29 6.28 -16.26 8.24
N GLU A 30 5.26 -16.31 7.37
CA GLU A 30 5.07 -15.33 6.29
C GLU A 30 4.69 -13.97 6.87
N ALA A 31 3.77 -13.93 7.82
CA ALA A 31 3.35 -12.71 8.50
C ALA A 31 4.51 -12.06 9.29
N THR A 32 5.37 -12.87 9.89
CA THR A 32 6.57 -12.38 10.60
C THR A 32 7.57 -11.77 9.63
N LEU A 33 7.85 -12.43 8.51
CA LEU A 33 8.74 -11.91 7.47
C LEU A 33 8.23 -10.59 6.86
N LEU A 34 6.92 -10.49 6.63
CA LEU A 34 6.29 -9.28 6.10
C LEU A 34 6.35 -8.14 7.13
N ARG A 35 6.09 -8.40 8.42
CA ARG A 35 6.21 -7.40 9.49
C ARG A 35 7.62 -6.84 9.63
N THR A 36 8.63 -7.70 9.59
CA THR A 36 10.04 -7.26 9.71
C THR A 36 10.55 -6.52 8.48
N SER A 37 9.91 -6.75 7.33
CA SER A 37 10.24 -6.08 6.06
C SER A 37 9.35 -4.86 5.77
N PHE A 38 8.41 -4.53 6.67
CA PHE A 38 7.42 -3.49 6.42
C PHE A 38 8.03 -2.10 6.47
N GLN A 39 8.00 -1.40 5.33
CA GLN A 39 8.38 0.01 5.23
C GLN A 39 7.22 0.78 4.64
N LEU A 40 6.76 1.81 5.36
CA LEU A 40 5.69 2.69 4.91
C LEU A 40 6.29 4.03 4.50
N SER A 41 6.14 4.39 3.23
CA SER A 41 6.55 5.72 2.77
C SER A 41 5.54 6.79 3.22
N LEU A 42 5.98 8.05 3.27
CA LEU A 42 5.07 9.17 3.54
C LEU A 42 3.97 9.30 2.47
N LYS A 43 4.29 8.96 1.20
CA LYS A 43 3.30 8.94 0.11
C LYS A 43 2.19 7.92 0.35
N CYS A 44 2.57 6.72 0.80
CA CYS A 44 1.65 5.66 1.18
C CYS A 44 0.74 6.08 2.34
N LEU A 45 1.32 6.70 3.36
CA LEU A 45 0.56 7.24 4.50
C LEU A 45 -0.45 8.31 4.05
N ALA A 46 -0.04 9.22 3.17
CA ALA A 46 -0.91 10.25 2.62
C ALA A 46 -2.04 9.66 1.76
N ALA A 47 -1.75 8.68 0.90
CA ALA A 47 -2.75 7.99 0.09
C ALA A 47 -3.80 7.29 0.96
N ARG A 48 -3.36 6.55 1.99
CA ARG A 48 -4.26 5.92 2.97
C ARG A 48 -5.13 6.95 3.70
N TYR A 49 -4.55 8.08 4.10
CA TYR A 49 -5.31 9.14 4.77
C TYR A 49 -6.39 9.71 3.85
N ILE A 50 -6.04 10.05 2.61
CA ILE A 50 -6.97 10.60 1.62
C ILE A 50 -8.12 9.63 1.37
N ARG A 51 -7.84 8.33 1.19
CA ARG A 51 -8.88 7.33 0.93
C ARG A 51 -9.74 7.01 2.14
N ASN A 52 -9.16 6.90 3.33
CA ASN A 52 -9.91 6.56 4.56
C ASN A 52 -10.80 7.69 5.06
N ASN A 53 -10.54 8.93 4.64
CA ASN A 53 -11.32 10.10 5.01
C ASN A 53 -12.16 10.65 3.83
N ASP A 54 -12.30 9.87 2.74
CA ASP A 54 -13.05 10.25 1.54
C ASP A 54 -12.70 11.65 1.01
N VAL A 55 -11.42 12.05 1.13
CA VAL A 55 -10.95 13.35 0.67
C VAL A 55 -11.00 13.36 -0.86
N PRO A 56 -11.71 14.31 -1.50
CA PRO A 56 -11.83 14.34 -2.95
C PRO A 56 -10.48 14.66 -3.60
N TYR A 57 -10.09 13.87 -4.60
CA TYR A 57 -8.83 14.07 -5.34
C TYR A 57 -8.95 13.93 -6.86
N HIS A 58 -10.05 13.36 -7.38
CA HIS A 58 -10.24 13.17 -8.82
C HIS A 58 -10.33 14.52 -9.56
N GLY A 59 -9.53 14.67 -10.63
CA GLY A 59 -9.42 15.90 -11.40
C GLY A 59 -8.67 17.04 -10.71
N LEU A 60 -8.15 16.82 -9.48
CA LEU A 60 -7.46 17.83 -8.67
C LEU A 60 -5.95 17.61 -8.59
N ILE A 61 -5.49 16.43 -8.99
CA ILE A 61 -4.09 16.04 -8.99
C ILE A 61 -3.71 15.43 -10.35
N PRO A 62 -2.43 15.36 -10.69
CA PRO A 62 -1.97 14.62 -11.86
C PRO A 62 -2.49 13.16 -11.91
N LEU A 63 -2.85 12.69 -13.10
CA LEU A 63 -3.43 11.36 -13.32
C LEU A 63 -2.61 10.22 -12.70
N TYR A 64 -1.28 10.27 -12.81
CA TYR A 64 -0.40 9.24 -12.24
C TYR A 64 -0.49 9.17 -10.71
N LEU A 65 -0.87 10.26 -10.03
CA LEU A 65 -1.12 10.25 -8.59
C LEU A 65 -2.51 9.71 -8.29
N GLU A 66 -3.52 9.97 -9.12
CA GLU A 66 -4.84 9.34 -8.95
C GLU A 66 -4.74 7.82 -9.06
N GLU A 67 -3.99 7.33 -10.04
CA GLU A 67 -3.69 5.90 -10.20
C GLU A 67 -2.98 5.33 -8.96
N PHE A 68 -1.99 6.05 -8.42
CA PHE A 68 -1.28 5.67 -7.20
C PHE A 68 -2.22 5.61 -5.97
N LEU A 69 -3.08 6.61 -5.79
CA LEU A 69 -4.03 6.65 -4.69
C LEU A 69 -5.08 5.54 -4.78
N ALA A 70 -5.49 5.15 -5.99
CA ALA A 70 -6.45 4.07 -6.20
C ALA A 70 -5.93 2.70 -5.72
N LEU A 71 -4.61 2.52 -5.66
CA LEU A 71 -3.94 1.28 -5.21
C LEU A 71 -3.97 1.06 -3.68
N HIS A 72 -4.19 2.11 -2.90
CA HIS A 72 -4.08 2.07 -1.43
C HIS A 72 -5.45 1.96 -0.79
#